data_AF-A0A3D6E0G1-F1
#
_entry.id   AF-A0A3D6E0G1-F1
#
_cell.length_a   1.000
_cell.length_b   1.000
_cell.length_c   1.000
_cell.angle_alpha   90.00
_cell.angle_beta   90.00
_cell.angle_gamma   90.00
#
_symmetry.space_group_name_H-M   'P 1'
#
loop_
_entity.id
_entity.type
_entity.pdbx_description
1 polymer ?
#
loop_
_entity_poly.entity_id
_entity_poly.type
_entity_poly.pdbx_seq_one_letter_code
_entity_poly.pdbx_strand_id
1 'polypeptide(L)'
;DSIFVPFFGVQTATVPGLSRLARLAGAVVVPCVTRLLPGGAGYAVTVGEPWQDFPSTDVEADTRRMNAWIEDAVRSMPEQYYWVHRRFKTRPPGEARPY
;
A
#
# COMPACT_ATOMS: atom_id res chain seq x y z
N ASP A 1 4.12 -3.41 -15.34
CA ASP A 1 2.66 -3.40 -15.51
C ASP A 1 1.98 -3.07 -14.18
N SER A 2 0.93 -2.26 -14.19
CA SER A 2 0.18 -1.83 -13.01
C SER A 2 -1.32 -2.04 -13.23
N ILE A 3 -2.05 -2.38 -12.17
CA ILE A 3 -3.49 -2.59 -12.21
C ILE A 3 -4.21 -1.49 -11.44
N PHE A 4 -5.45 -1.19 -11.82
CA PHE A 4 -6.25 -0.19 -11.11
C PHE A 4 -7.02 -0.83 -9.95
N VAL A 5 -6.58 -0.54 -8.73
CA VAL A 5 -7.27 -0.91 -7.49
C VAL A 5 -7.51 0.34 -6.65
N PRO A 6 -8.56 0.37 -5.81
CA PRO A 6 -8.86 1.56 -5.01
C PRO A 6 -7.76 1.87 -3.99
N PHE A 7 -7.55 3.15 -3.73
CA PHE A 7 -6.83 3.69 -2.59
C PHE A 7 -7.60 4.92 -2.09
N PHE A 8 -8.12 4.86 -0.86
CA PHE A 8 -9.11 5.80 -0.30
C PHE A 8 -10.29 6.05 -1.25
N GLY A 9 -10.82 4.98 -1.85
CA GLY A 9 -11.94 5.05 -2.80
C GLY A 9 -11.60 5.58 -4.20
N VAL A 10 -10.36 5.97 -4.47
CA VAL A 10 -9.92 6.47 -5.77
C VAL A 10 -9.16 5.38 -6.53
N GLN A 11 -9.58 5.07 -7.76
CA GLN A 11 -8.89 4.12 -8.63
C GLN A 11 -7.45 4.57 -8.88
N THR A 12 -6.50 3.72 -8.49
CA THR A 12 -5.06 4.06 -8.48
C THR A 12 -4.26 2.99 -9.19
N ALA A 13 -3.43 3.40 -10.15
CA ALA A 13 -2.48 2.50 -10.80
C ALA A 13 -1.46 1.97 -9.77
N THR A 14 -1.61 0.71 -9.40
CA THR A 14 -0.83 0.06 -8.34
C THR A 14 -0.05 -1.11 -8.92
N VAL A 15 1.22 -1.23 -8.57
CA VAL A 15 2.07 -2.32 -9.04
C VAL A 15 1.78 -3.57 -8.21
N PRO A 16 1.37 -4.70 -8.82
CA PRO A 16 1.05 -5.96 -8.11
C PRO A 16 2.32 -6.74 -7.68
N GLY A 17 3.42 -6.03 -7.42
CA GLY A 17 4.73 -6.61 -7.18
C GLY A 17 4.77 -7.46 -5.92
N LEU A 18 4.07 -7.06 -4.86
CA LEU A 18 4.03 -7.76 -3.59
C LEU A 18 3.50 -9.20 -3.74
N SER A 19 2.33 -9.36 -4.38
CA SER A 19 1.72 -10.68 -4.63
C SER A 19 2.61 -11.56 -5.51
N ARG A 20 3.15 -11.00 -6.60
CA ARG A 20 3.99 -11.74 -7.56
C ARG A 20 5.31 -12.21 -6.93
N LEU A 21 5.99 -11.33 -6.19
CA LEU A 21 7.25 -11.66 -5.52
C LEU A 21 7.05 -12.67 -4.40
N ALA A 22 6.02 -12.48 -3.57
CA ALA A 22 5.71 -13.43 -2.50
C ALA A 22 5.44 -14.84 -3.06
N ARG A 23 4.69 -14.94 -4.17
CA ARG A 23 4.39 -16.23 -4.82
C ARG A 23 5.64 -16.88 -5.40
N LEU A 24 6.44 -16.10 -6.14
CA LEU A 24 7.66 -16.60 -6.79
C LEU A 24 8.68 -17.11 -5.76
N ALA A 25 8.82 -16.41 -4.64
CA ALA A 25 9.79 -16.75 -3.61
C ALA A 25 9.24 -17.73 -2.54
N GLY A 26 7.95 -18.03 -2.55
CA GLY A 26 7.29 -18.74 -1.45
C GLY A 26 7.42 -17.98 -0.12
N ALA A 27 7.43 -16.65 -0.18
CA ALA A 27 7.80 -15.80 0.94
C ALA A 27 6.60 -15.37 1.78
N VAL A 28 6.83 -15.28 3.09
CA VAL A 28 5.89 -14.69 4.05
C VAL A 28 5.97 -13.17 3.96
N VAL A 29 4.81 -12.51 3.87
CA VAL A 29 4.72 -11.05 3.92
C VAL A 29 4.48 -10.60 5.36
N VAL A 30 5.39 -9.79 5.88
CA VAL A 30 5.28 -9.20 7.21
C VAL A 30 5.17 -7.68 7.05
N PRO A 31 4.06 -7.06 7.46
CA PRO A 31 3.90 -5.61 7.39
C PRO A 31 4.84 -4.89 8.34
N CYS A 32 5.30 -3.72 7.94
CA CYS A 32 6.15 -2.87 8.76
C CYS A 32 5.74 -1.40 8.57
N VAL A 33 5.66 -0.67 9.67
CA VAL A 33 5.31 0.76 9.71
C VAL A 33 6.33 1.51 10.55
N THR A 34 6.80 2.64 10.05
CA THR A 34 7.71 3.54 10.76
C THR A 34 6.99 4.85 11.09
N ARG A 35 7.09 5.29 12.34
CA ARG A 35 6.55 6.56 12.85
C ARG A 35 7.68 7.44 13.35
N LEU A 36 7.67 8.73 12.98
CA LEU A 36 8.50 9.75 13.60
C LEU A 36 7.98 10.09 15.00
N LEU A 37 8.87 10.09 15.99
CA LEU A 37 8.56 10.46 17.35
C LEU A 37 8.59 11.99 17.54
N PRO A 38 7.72 12.56 18.41
CA PRO A 38 7.70 13.99 18.68
C PRO A 38 9.04 14.53 19.18
N GLY A 39 9.28 15.82 18.95
CA GLY A 39 10.46 16.52 19.49
C GLY A 39 11.80 16.03 18.93
N GLY A 40 11.80 15.32 17.80
CA GLY A 40 13.03 14.77 17.21
C GLY A 40 13.59 13.57 17.96
N ALA A 41 12.78 12.88 18.76
CA ALA A 41 13.20 11.72 19.56
C ALA A 41 13.51 10.45 18.74
N GLY A 42 13.51 10.53 17.41
CA GLY A 42 13.85 9.43 16.51
C GLY A 42 12.62 8.76 15.88
N TYR A 43 12.70 7.44 15.65
CA TYR A 43 11.69 6.66 14.95
C TYR A 43 11.24 5.46 15.79
N ALA A 44 9.95 5.16 15.75
CA ALA A 44 9.38 3.90 16.23
C ALA A 44 9.03 3.02 15.03
N VAL A 45 9.57 1.80 14.99
CA VAL A 45 9.28 0.81 13.96
C VAL A 45 8.39 -0.26 14.57
N THR A 46 7.23 -0.49 13.95
CA THR A 46 6.30 -1.57 14.32
C THR A 46 6.32 -2.61 13.21
N VAL A 47 6.72 -3.83 13.55
CA VAL A 47 6.58 -5.00 12.69
C VAL A 47 5.30 -5.70 13.11
N GLY A 48 4.35 -5.85 12.19
CA GLY A 48 3.07 -6.49 12.46
C GLY A 48 3.13 -8.01 12.29
N GLU A 49 2.00 -8.66 12.51
CA GLU A 49 1.87 -10.10 12.29
C GLU A 49 1.98 -10.47 10.81
N PRO A 50 2.57 -11.64 10.49
CA PRO A 50 2.56 -12.19 9.14
C PRO A 50 1.15 -12.23 8.54
N TRP A 51 1.02 -11.81 7.29
CA TRP A 51 -0.24 -11.96 6.57
C TRP A 51 -0.54 -13.44 6.32
N GLN A 52 -1.64 -13.90 6.90
CA GLN A 52 -2.20 -15.22 6.58
C GLN A 52 -2.87 -15.20 5.21
N ASP A 53 -2.89 -16.37 4.56
CA ASP A 53 -3.52 -16.61 3.27
C ASP A 53 -3.08 -15.61 2.18
N PHE A 54 -1.77 -15.30 2.14
CA PHE A 54 -1.17 -14.41 1.16
C PHE A 54 0.10 -15.00 0.56
N PRO A 55 0.33 -14.86 -0.75
CA PRO A 55 -0.60 -14.33 -1.75
C PRO A 55 -1.71 -15.34 -2.06
N SER A 56 -2.89 -14.84 -2.41
CA SER A 56 -3.97 -15.69 -2.94
C SER A 56 -3.71 -16.03 -4.42
N THR A 57 -4.65 -16.70 -5.09
CA THR A 57 -4.60 -16.89 -6.55
C THR A 57 -5.00 -15.63 -7.33
N ASP A 58 -5.69 -14.68 -6.69
CA ASP A 58 -6.20 -13.45 -7.29
C ASP A 58 -5.26 -12.27 -6.99
N VAL A 59 -4.50 -11.87 -8.01
CA VAL A 59 -3.53 -10.77 -7.92
C VAL A 59 -4.20 -9.41 -7.70
N GLU A 60 -5.42 -9.22 -8.19
CA GLU A 60 -6.16 -7.97 -7.97
C GLU A 60 -6.63 -7.88 -6.53
N ALA A 61 -7.21 -8.95 -6.00
CA ALA A 61 -7.62 -9.03 -4.60
C ALA A 61 -6.44 -8.82 -3.64
N ASP A 62 -5.29 -9.44 -3.92
CA ASP A 62 -4.06 -9.24 -3.13
C ASP A 62 -3.58 -7.78 -3.15
N THR A 63 -3.59 -7.16 -4.34
CA THR A 63 -3.14 -5.77 -4.50
C THR A 63 -4.11 -4.79 -3.84
N ARG A 64 -5.42 -5.10 -3.87
CA ARG A 64 -6.46 -4.37 -3.14
C ARG A 64 -6.29 -4.49 -1.62
N ARG A 65 -6.01 -5.71 -1.11
CA ARG A 65 -5.71 -5.95 0.31
C ARG A 65 -4.51 -5.14 0.77
N MET A 66 -3.45 -5.08 -0.05
CA MET A 66 -2.28 -4.25 0.23
C MET A 66 -2.64 -2.76 0.35
N ASN A 67 -3.42 -2.22 -0.60
CA ASN A 67 -3.85 -0.83 -0.52
C ASN A 67 -4.70 -0.56 0.74
N ALA A 68 -5.67 -1.42 1.05
CA ALA A 68 -6.51 -1.28 2.24
C ALA A 68 -5.67 -1.28 3.52
N TRP A 69 -4.69 -2.17 3.64
CA TRP A 69 -3.79 -2.18 4.80
C TRP A 69 -2.96 -0.89 4.91
N ILE A 70 -2.47 -0.36 3.78
CA ILE A 70 -1.77 0.94 3.76
C ILE A 70 -2.73 2.06 4.19
N GLU A 71 -4.00 2.05 3.74
CA GLU A 71 -4.99 3.05 4.16
C GLU A 71 -5.17 3.06 5.68
N ASP A 72 -5.29 1.89 6.31
CA ASP A 72 -5.42 1.78 7.76
C ASP A 72 -4.19 2.33 8.49
N ALA A 73 -2.98 2.02 8.00
CA ALA A 73 -1.74 2.58 8.54
C ALA A 73 -1.70 4.11 8.40
N VAL A 74 -2.11 4.63 7.25
CA VAL A 74 -2.20 6.09 6.99
C VAL A 74 -3.21 6.75 7.91
N ARG A 75 -4.38 6.15 8.14
CA ARG A 75 -5.40 6.72 9.05
C ARG A 75 -4.90 6.91 10.48
N SER A 76 -3.93 6.10 10.91
CA SER A 76 -3.36 6.21 12.26
C SER A 76 -2.41 7.40 12.44
N MET A 77 -1.89 7.98 11.35
CA MET A 77 -0.92 9.09 11.34
C MET A 77 -0.88 9.78 9.97
N PRO A 78 -2.00 10.38 9.53
CA PRO A 78 -2.14 10.89 8.16
C PRO A 78 -1.09 11.95 7.83
N GLU A 79 -0.67 12.76 8.81
CA GLU A 79 0.36 13.78 8.65
C GLU A 79 1.76 13.23 8.32
N GLN A 80 2.02 11.95 8.59
CA GLN A 80 3.31 11.30 8.33
C GLN A 80 3.36 10.53 7.02
N TYR A 81 2.23 10.41 6.29
CA TYR A 81 2.26 9.79 4.97
C TYR A 81 2.91 10.73 3.94
N TYR A 82 3.66 10.16 3.00
CA TYR A 82 4.37 10.92 1.97
C TYR A 82 3.42 11.44 0.87
N TRP A 83 2.56 12.40 1.19
CA TRP A 83 1.55 12.98 0.29
C TRP A 83 2.12 13.73 -0.91
N VAL A 84 3.39 14.12 -0.86
CA VAL A 84 4.09 14.73 -2.01
C VAL A 84 4.17 13.76 -3.20
N HIS A 85 4.14 12.44 -2.94
CA HIS A 85 4.01 11.47 -4.01
C HIS A 85 2.65 11.65 -4.72
N ARG A 86 2.74 12.04 -6.00
CA ARG A 86 1.64 12.12 -6.96
C ARG A 86 1.06 10.72 -7.28
N ARG A 87 0.43 10.08 -6.28
CA ARG A 87 -0.12 8.72 -6.33
C ARG A 87 -1.28 8.56 -7.33
N PHE A 88 -2.12 9.58 -7.48
CA PHE A 88 -3.33 9.55 -8.32
C PHE A 88 -3.14 10.04 -9.77
N LYS A 89 -1.89 10.06 -10.28
CA LYS A 89 -1.53 10.78 -11.53
C LYS A 89 -1.96 10.02 -12.77
N THR A 90 -1.80 8.70 -12.69
CA THR A 90 -2.18 7.75 -13.71
C THR A 90 -3.63 7.36 -13.44
N ARG A 91 -4.50 7.63 -14.41
CA ARG A 91 -5.94 7.43 -14.28
C ARG A 91 -6.44 6.34 -15.24
N PRO A 92 -7.58 5.70 -14.94
CA PRO A 92 -8.33 4.95 -15.93
C PRO A 92 -8.65 5.79 -17.18
N PRO A 93 -8.83 5.18 -18.36
CA PRO A 93 -9.20 5.90 -19.57
C PRO A 93 -10.46 6.75 -19.36
N GLY A 94 -10.40 8.03 -19.75
CA GLY A 94 -11.54 8.96 -19.67
C GLY A 94 -11.68 9.72 -18.35
N GLU A 95 -10.90 9.42 -17.31
CA GLU A 95 -10.97 10.14 -16.04
C GLU A 95 -10.10 11.41 -16.02
N ALA A 96 -10.60 12.44 -15.34
CA ALA A 96 -9.88 13.70 -15.14
C ALA A 96 -8.62 13.51 -14.26
N ARG A 97 -7.57 14.28 -14.55
CA ARG A 97 -6.36 14.29 -13.74
C ARG A 97 -6.52 15.29 -12.59
N PRO A 98 -6.31 14.87 -11.33
CA PRO A 98 -6.47 15.76 -10.18
C PRO A 98 -5.34 16.80 -10.02
N TYR A 99 -4.26 16.69 -10.81
CA TYR A 99 -3.11 17.60 -10.86
C TYR A 99 -2.27 17.34 -12.12
#